data_AF-F0Y896-F1
#
_entry.id   AF-F0Y896-F1
#
_cell.length_a   1.000
_cell.length_b   1.000
_cell.length_c   1.000
_cell.angle_alpha   90.00
_cell.angle_beta   90.00
_cell.angle_gamma   90.00
#
_symmetry.space_group_name_H-M   'P 1'
#
loop_
_entity.id
_entity.type
_entity.pdbx_description
1 polymer ?
#
loop_
_entity_poly.entity_id
_entity_poly.type
_entity_poly.pdbx_seq_one_letter_code
_entity_poly.pdbx_strand_id
1 'polypeptide(L)'
;RVHQPLRAATLESLEQIPTPAFGSTMGDDVTRLKAQILHYGATLDRGQGYNPTSGDQYKGKMDAAIAKVDELVARSTGAVADPAKLEGRWELVFSSVPHGIFRSSPFFLAIEEAYRRVGTPEKASLFFKLHELQTCSWGASKIGRVSQTVDVANKMLYSEFDTQLFSLTVIPVLGWFKLLPTFGGCVVTASKLDVQDASLELEVDYTTAKPVEGLSGLGEWIWKVKVPVGAVWKLLPWNKGNAPTASVACKYL
;
A
#
# COMPACT_ATOMS: atom_id res chain seq x y z
N ARG A 1 -2.82 24.77 43.36
CA ARG A 1 -2.74 24.62 41.88
C ARG A 1 -4.16 24.77 41.35
N VAL A 2 -4.44 25.84 40.62
CA VAL A 2 -5.77 26.08 40.03
C VAL A 2 -5.94 25.10 38.86
N HIS A 3 -7.00 24.29 38.90
CA HIS A 3 -7.39 23.43 37.78
C HIS A 3 -7.87 24.33 36.64
N GLN A 4 -7.06 24.46 35.58
CA GLN A 4 -7.52 25.06 34.34
C GLN A 4 -8.37 24.00 33.60
N PRO A 5 -9.66 24.26 33.32
CA PRO A 5 -10.45 23.33 32.51
C PRO A 5 -9.86 23.32 31.10
N LEU A 6 -9.55 22.13 30.59
CA LEU A 6 -9.16 21.92 29.20
C LEU A 6 -10.33 22.39 28.32
N ARG A 7 -10.19 23.58 27.71
CA ARG A 7 -11.13 24.03 26.67
C ARG A 7 -10.87 23.19 25.43
N ALA A 8 -11.90 22.50 24.94
CA ALA A 8 -11.85 21.88 23.62
C ALA A 8 -11.54 22.98 22.58
N ALA A 9 -10.52 22.76 21.76
CA ALA A 9 -10.21 23.66 20.66
C ALA A 9 -11.42 23.71 19.71
N THR A 10 -11.87 24.90 19.33
CA THR A 10 -12.89 25.06 18.30
C THR A 10 -12.33 24.67 16.93
N LEU A 11 -13.18 24.24 16.00
CA LEU A 11 -12.76 23.89 14.63
C LEU A 11 -11.97 25.03 13.96
N GLU A 12 -12.41 26.27 14.14
CA GLU A 12 -11.70 27.46 13.66
C GLU A 12 -10.30 27.61 14.30
N SER A 13 -10.16 27.29 15.59
CA SER A 13 -8.86 27.34 16.26
C SER A 13 -7.92 26.21 15.85
N LEU A 14 -8.45 25.07 15.41
CA LEU A 14 -7.69 23.93 14.86
C LEU A 14 -7.22 24.21 13.42
N GLU A 15 -8.04 24.89 12.63
CA GLU A 15 -7.68 25.32 11.26
C GLU A 15 -6.68 26.48 11.25
N GLN A 16 -6.60 27.26 12.33
CA GLN A 16 -5.58 28.28 12.56
C GLN A 16 -4.30 27.75 13.18
N ILE A 17 -4.25 26.49 13.64
CA ILE A 17 -2.97 25.88 14.04
C ILE A 17 -2.12 25.88 12.78
N PRO A 18 -0.97 26.57 12.78
CA PRO A 18 -0.07 26.52 11.66
C PRO A 18 0.20 25.04 11.37
N THR A 19 -0.08 24.58 10.15
CA THR A 19 0.57 23.39 9.61
C THR A 19 2.01 23.49 10.09
N PRO A 20 2.52 22.52 10.90
CA PRO A 20 3.74 22.70 11.67
C PRO A 20 4.72 23.42 10.79
N ALA A 21 5.06 24.66 11.17
CA ALA A 21 5.73 25.57 10.27
C ALA A 21 7.01 24.85 9.84
N PHE A 22 7.02 24.31 8.62
CA PHE A 22 8.21 23.78 7.97
C PHE A 22 9.09 24.98 7.55
N GLY A 23 9.19 25.98 8.43
CA GLY A 23 9.94 27.21 8.27
C GLY A 23 11.37 26.99 8.71
N SER A 24 12.32 27.50 7.91
CA SER A 24 13.74 27.84 8.14
C SER A 24 14.66 26.91 8.96
N THR A 25 14.15 25.83 9.55
CA THR A 25 14.86 24.88 10.43
C THR A 25 14.94 23.49 9.81
N MET A 26 14.16 23.22 8.75
CA MET A 26 14.18 21.98 7.97
C MET A 26 15.00 22.16 6.69
N GLY A 27 16.33 22.07 6.82
CA GLY A 27 17.26 21.79 5.71
C GLY A 27 17.06 22.60 4.42
N ASP A 28 17.45 22.00 3.30
CA ASP A 28 17.24 22.53 1.95
C ASP A 28 15.78 22.37 1.47
N ASP A 29 15.49 22.90 0.27
CA ASP A 29 14.14 22.80 -0.32
C ASP A 29 13.62 21.36 -0.46
N VAL A 30 14.51 20.40 -0.73
CA VAL A 30 14.16 18.97 -0.87
C VAL A 30 13.72 18.40 0.47
N THR A 31 14.43 18.72 1.54
CA THR A 31 14.09 18.34 2.92
C THR A 31 12.70 18.85 3.28
N ARG A 32 12.39 20.10 2.93
CA ARG A 32 11.06 20.68 3.13
C ARG A 32 9.97 19.92 2.35
N LEU A 33 10.23 19.54 1.10
CA LEU A 33 9.26 18.76 0.30
C LEU A 33 9.00 17.37 0.90
N LYS A 34 10.06 16.65 1.29
CA LYS A 34 9.92 15.35 1.96
C LYS A 34 9.07 15.47 3.24
N ALA A 35 9.31 16.51 4.03
CA ALA A 35 8.56 16.77 5.26
C ALA A 35 7.07 17.09 4.99
N GLN A 36 6.77 17.86 3.94
CA GLN A 36 5.39 18.13 3.50
C GLN A 36 4.67 16.86 3.04
N ILE A 37 5.34 15.99 2.28
CA ILE A 37 4.77 14.69 1.86
C ILE A 37 4.46 13.83 3.08
N LEU A 38 5.36 13.75 4.06
CA LEU A 38 5.13 13.02 5.31
C LEU A 38 3.94 13.60 6.10
N HIS A 39 3.81 14.92 6.14
CA HIS A 39 2.66 15.58 6.77
C HIS A 39 1.34 15.20 6.09
N TYR A 40 1.27 15.32 4.76
CA TYR A 40 0.09 14.90 4.02
C TYR A 40 -0.20 13.41 4.22
N GLY A 41 0.83 12.56 4.15
CA GLY A 41 0.74 11.14 4.48
C GLY A 41 0.11 10.90 5.85
N ALA A 42 0.56 11.60 6.89
CA ALA A 42 -0.03 11.46 8.23
C ALA A 42 -1.50 11.93 8.27
N THR A 43 -1.82 13.09 7.70
CA THR A 43 -3.18 13.66 7.73
C THR A 43 -4.20 12.88 6.91
N LEU A 44 -3.75 12.13 5.91
CA LEU A 44 -4.59 11.35 5.00
C LEU A 44 -4.56 9.85 5.30
N ASP A 45 -3.98 9.40 6.43
CA ASP A 45 -3.70 7.98 6.72
C ASP A 45 -3.06 7.27 5.50
N ARG A 46 -1.96 7.86 5.02
CA ARG A 46 -1.17 7.45 3.85
C ARG A 46 -1.96 7.43 2.55
N GLY A 47 -3.03 8.22 2.49
CA GLY A 47 -3.95 8.34 1.35
C GLY A 47 -5.26 7.59 1.52
N GLN A 48 -5.39 6.70 2.51
CA GLN A 48 -6.61 5.92 2.76
C GLN A 48 -7.80 6.78 3.19
N GLY A 49 -7.56 7.97 3.73
CA GLY A 49 -8.60 8.90 4.17
C GLY A 49 -9.41 9.52 3.04
N TYR A 50 -8.93 9.45 1.79
CA TYR A 50 -9.69 9.91 0.61
C TYR A 50 -10.33 8.73 -0.11
N ASN A 51 -11.65 8.80 -0.29
CA ASN A 51 -12.45 7.83 -1.03
C ASN A 51 -13.29 8.53 -2.11
N PRO A 52 -12.90 8.49 -3.39
CA PRO A 52 -13.66 9.12 -4.47
C PRO A 52 -15.04 8.50 -4.69
N THR A 53 -15.29 7.28 -4.18
CA THR A 53 -16.59 6.60 -4.24
C THR A 53 -17.55 7.09 -3.16
N SER A 54 -17.04 7.58 -2.01
CA SER A 54 -17.85 8.09 -0.89
C SER A 54 -17.99 9.61 -0.86
N GLY A 55 -17.17 10.34 -1.62
CA GLY A 55 -17.30 11.77 -1.85
C GLY A 55 -15.98 12.48 -2.09
N ASP A 56 -16.03 13.81 -2.20
CA ASP A 56 -14.85 14.66 -2.46
C ASP A 56 -14.15 15.15 -1.18
N GLN A 57 -14.50 14.58 -0.02
CA GLN A 57 -13.86 14.95 1.24
C GLN A 57 -12.36 14.70 1.13
N TYR A 58 -11.55 15.71 1.45
CA TYR A 58 -10.09 15.68 1.33
C TYR A 58 -9.52 15.63 -0.09
N LYS A 59 -10.33 15.72 -1.16
CA LYS A 59 -9.82 15.77 -2.54
C LYS A 59 -8.74 16.85 -2.73
N GLY A 60 -8.99 18.07 -2.26
CA GLY A 60 -8.00 19.16 -2.36
C GLY A 60 -6.69 18.88 -1.60
N LYS A 61 -6.76 18.17 -0.46
CA LYS A 61 -5.55 17.73 0.27
C LYS A 61 -4.82 16.63 -0.48
N MET A 62 -5.54 15.71 -1.11
CA MET A 62 -4.97 14.66 -1.96
C MET A 62 -4.27 15.27 -3.18
N ASP A 63 -4.92 16.20 -3.89
CA ASP A 63 -4.34 16.91 -5.03
C ASP A 63 -3.06 17.66 -4.63
N ALA A 64 -3.08 18.35 -3.48
CA ALA A 64 -1.90 19.03 -2.94
C ALA A 64 -0.76 18.05 -2.59
N ALA A 65 -1.07 16.89 -2.00
CA ALA A 65 -0.09 15.86 -1.68
C ALA A 65 0.57 15.29 -2.96
N ILE A 66 -0.23 15.00 -3.98
CA ILE A 66 0.23 14.53 -5.30
C ILE A 66 1.17 15.57 -5.91
N ALA A 67 0.78 16.86 -5.93
CA ALA A 67 1.61 17.92 -6.45
C ALA A 67 2.98 18.02 -5.76
N LYS A 68 3.05 17.72 -4.45
CA LYS A 68 4.34 17.69 -3.72
C LYS A 68 5.21 16.49 -4.07
N VAL A 69 4.62 15.33 -4.31
CA VAL A 69 5.34 14.17 -4.84
C VAL A 69 5.88 14.48 -6.24
N ASP A 70 5.06 15.06 -7.11
CA ASP A 70 5.48 15.44 -8.47
C ASP A 70 6.60 16.49 -8.45
N GLU A 71 6.51 17.48 -7.55
CA GLU A 71 7.57 18.48 -7.34
C GLU A 71 8.89 17.83 -6.87
N LEU A 72 8.82 16.83 -5.99
CA LEU A 72 10.00 16.08 -5.55
C LEU A 72 10.59 15.26 -6.69
N VAL A 73 9.76 14.54 -7.45
CA VAL A 73 10.18 13.73 -8.60
C VAL A 73 10.81 14.60 -9.69
N ALA A 74 10.26 15.79 -9.95
CA ALA A 74 10.82 16.73 -10.93
C ALA A 74 12.22 17.26 -10.56
N ARG A 75 12.58 17.21 -9.27
CA ARG A 75 13.93 17.56 -8.79
C ARG A 75 14.93 16.40 -8.89
N SER A 76 14.46 15.21 -9.27
CA SER A 76 15.33 14.06 -9.56
C SER A 76 16.19 14.37 -10.78
N THR A 77 17.50 14.18 -10.69
CA THR A 77 18.44 14.41 -11.80
C THR A 77 18.51 13.24 -12.79
N GLY A 78 17.61 12.27 -12.68
CA GLY A 78 17.59 11.08 -13.53
C GLY A 78 17.69 9.77 -12.76
N ALA A 79 17.40 8.67 -13.46
CA ALA A 79 17.23 7.31 -12.96
C ALA A 79 18.21 6.92 -11.86
N VAL A 80 17.67 6.49 -10.72
CA VAL A 80 18.48 5.88 -9.68
C VAL A 80 18.67 4.42 -10.04
N ALA A 81 19.67 4.19 -10.89
CA ALA A 81 20.01 2.87 -11.42
C ALA A 81 21.11 2.17 -10.60
N ASP A 82 21.39 2.62 -9.37
CA ASP A 82 22.33 1.94 -8.50
C ASP A 82 21.55 0.96 -7.59
N PRO A 83 21.60 -0.36 -7.87
CA PRO A 83 20.89 -1.35 -7.06
C PRO A 83 21.32 -1.30 -5.59
N ALA A 84 22.56 -0.89 -5.31
CA ALA A 84 23.05 -0.77 -3.93
C ALA A 84 22.31 0.31 -3.13
N LYS A 85 21.72 1.31 -3.81
CA LYS A 85 20.90 2.34 -3.16
C LYS A 85 19.45 1.90 -2.95
N LEU A 86 19.00 0.88 -3.67
CA LEU A 86 17.65 0.31 -3.53
C LEU A 86 17.59 -0.74 -2.42
N GLU A 87 18.73 -1.35 -2.08
CA GLU A 87 18.88 -2.33 -1.01
C GLU A 87 18.32 -1.83 0.33
N GLY A 88 17.60 -2.72 1.02
CA GLY A 88 17.09 -2.48 2.36
C GLY A 88 15.57 -2.34 2.42
N ARG A 89 15.11 -1.71 3.50
CA ARG A 89 13.69 -1.66 3.85
C ARG A 89 13.07 -0.31 3.50
N TRP A 90 12.03 -0.36 2.69
CA TRP A 90 11.19 0.76 2.29
C TRP A 90 9.84 0.67 3.00
N GLU A 91 9.30 1.82 3.41
CA GLU A 91 7.98 1.92 4.04
C GLU A 91 7.10 2.91 3.29
N LEU A 92 5.84 2.52 3.05
CA LEU A 92 4.90 3.36 2.32
C LEU A 92 4.40 4.49 3.23
N VAL A 93 4.80 5.71 2.91
CA VAL A 93 4.39 6.92 3.63
C VAL A 93 3.19 7.64 3.01
N PHE A 94 2.92 7.40 1.72
CA PHE A 94 1.81 7.99 0.99
C PHE A 94 1.52 7.18 -0.28
N SER A 95 0.24 7.04 -0.60
CA SER A 95 -0.25 6.53 -1.88
C SER A 95 -1.37 7.41 -2.39
N SER A 96 -1.29 7.80 -3.67
CA SER A 96 -2.37 8.49 -4.37
C SER A 96 -3.38 7.53 -4.99
N VAL A 97 -3.14 6.22 -4.92
CA VAL A 97 -4.02 5.21 -5.50
C VAL A 97 -5.24 5.06 -4.59
N PRO A 98 -6.47 5.31 -5.09
CA PRO A 98 -7.68 5.14 -4.30
C PRO A 98 -7.77 3.73 -3.72
N HIS A 99 -8.02 3.63 -2.42
CA HIS A 99 -8.07 2.34 -1.70
C HIS A 99 -6.79 1.51 -1.85
N GLY A 100 -5.65 2.14 -2.13
CA GLY A 100 -4.58 1.49 -2.87
C GLY A 100 -3.32 1.15 -2.08
N ILE A 101 -3.28 1.33 -0.75
CA ILE A 101 -2.02 1.06 -0.04
C ILE A 101 -1.59 -0.41 -0.13
N PHE A 102 -2.56 -1.35 -0.19
CA PHE A 102 -2.27 -2.77 -0.44
C PHE A 102 -1.92 -3.07 -1.91
N ARG A 103 -2.30 -2.20 -2.86
CA ARG A 103 -1.99 -2.35 -4.29
C ARG A 103 -0.50 -2.12 -4.60
N SER A 104 0.27 -1.67 -3.61
CA SER A 104 1.73 -1.65 -3.69
C SER A 104 2.37 -3.05 -3.69
N SER A 105 1.63 -4.11 -3.33
CA SER A 105 2.18 -5.47 -3.38
C SER A 105 2.31 -5.98 -4.83
N PRO A 106 3.45 -6.63 -5.18
CA PRO A 106 3.68 -7.24 -6.49
C PRO A 106 2.58 -8.22 -6.93
N PHE A 107 1.90 -8.86 -5.98
CA PHE A 107 0.78 -9.75 -6.28
C PHE A 107 -0.37 -9.01 -6.96
N PHE A 108 -0.77 -7.86 -6.42
CA PHE A 108 -1.85 -7.06 -6.99
C PHE A 108 -1.44 -6.40 -8.30
N LEU A 109 -0.19 -5.94 -8.39
CA LEU A 109 0.37 -5.39 -9.63
C LEU A 109 0.42 -6.45 -10.75
N ALA A 110 0.73 -7.70 -10.42
CA ALA A 110 0.72 -8.80 -11.39
C ALA A 110 -0.67 -9.11 -11.92
N ILE A 111 -1.72 -8.94 -11.11
CA ILE A 111 -3.12 -9.07 -11.57
C ILE A 111 -3.43 -8.00 -12.61
N GLU A 112 -3.07 -6.74 -12.32
CA GLU A 112 -3.29 -5.64 -13.24
C GLU A 112 -2.57 -5.87 -14.58
N GLU A 113 -1.30 -6.27 -14.53
CA GLU A 113 -0.50 -6.57 -15.71
C GLU A 113 -1.08 -7.74 -16.52
N ALA A 114 -1.54 -8.80 -15.86
CA ALA A 114 -2.14 -9.93 -16.56
C ALA A 114 -3.45 -9.54 -17.29
N TYR A 115 -4.30 -8.72 -16.68
CA TYR A 115 -5.50 -8.19 -17.33
C TYR A 115 -5.19 -7.22 -18.48
N ARG A 116 -4.13 -6.41 -18.34
CA ARG A 116 -3.63 -5.53 -19.40
C ARG A 116 -3.20 -6.34 -20.63
N ARG A 117 -2.45 -7.43 -20.44
CA ARG A 117 -1.98 -8.32 -21.54
C ARG A 117 -3.11 -8.96 -22.35
N VAL A 118 -4.22 -9.31 -21.69
CA VAL A 118 -5.39 -9.89 -22.37
C VAL A 118 -6.35 -8.83 -22.90
N GLY A 119 -5.96 -7.55 -22.89
CA GLY A 119 -6.72 -6.44 -23.45
C GLY A 119 -7.95 -6.03 -22.64
N THR A 120 -7.99 -6.35 -21.34
CA THR A 120 -9.12 -6.02 -20.46
C THR A 120 -8.66 -5.41 -19.12
N PRO A 121 -7.83 -4.35 -19.13
CA PRO A 121 -7.28 -3.74 -17.91
C PRO A 121 -8.37 -3.24 -16.93
N GLU A 122 -9.55 -2.87 -17.43
CA GLU A 122 -10.70 -2.47 -16.62
C GLU A 122 -11.21 -3.59 -15.70
N LYS A 123 -11.01 -4.87 -16.07
CA LYS A 123 -11.38 -6.00 -15.22
C LYS A 123 -10.51 -6.12 -13.98
N ALA A 124 -9.27 -5.63 -14.01
CA ALA A 124 -8.45 -5.53 -12.80
C ALA A 124 -9.11 -4.61 -11.77
N SER A 125 -9.82 -3.56 -12.22
CA SER A 125 -10.57 -2.67 -11.32
C SER A 125 -11.73 -3.39 -10.61
N LEU A 126 -12.36 -4.39 -11.22
CA LEU A 126 -13.37 -5.22 -10.53
C LEU A 126 -12.73 -6.05 -9.41
N PHE A 127 -11.55 -6.64 -9.65
CA PHE A 127 -10.81 -7.36 -8.62
C PHE A 127 -10.47 -6.45 -7.44
N PHE A 128 -10.01 -5.23 -7.71
CA PHE A 128 -9.71 -4.26 -6.67
C PHE A 128 -10.94 -3.76 -5.93
N LYS A 129 -12.08 -3.58 -6.61
CA LYS A 129 -13.36 -3.26 -5.97
C LYS A 129 -13.86 -4.39 -5.06
N LEU A 130 -13.68 -5.65 -5.46
CA LEU A 130 -14.01 -6.80 -4.60
C LEU A 130 -13.14 -6.83 -3.34
N HIS A 131 -11.84 -6.57 -3.50
CA HIS A 131 -10.93 -6.49 -2.35
C HIS A 131 -11.24 -5.27 -1.48
N GLU A 132 -11.56 -4.12 -2.08
CA GLU A 132 -12.04 -2.93 -1.39
C GLU A 132 -13.30 -3.24 -0.59
N LEU A 133 -14.28 -3.95 -1.16
CA LEU A 133 -15.43 -4.43 -0.40
C LEU A 133 -14.95 -5.30 0.78
N GLN A 134 -14.02 -6.21 0.62
CA GLN A 134 -13.54 -7.03 1.74
C GLN A 134 -12.77 -6.23 2.82
N THR A 135 -12.00 -5.21 2.42
CA THR A 135 -11.20 -4.38 3.33
C THR A 135 -11.93 -3.14 3.87
N CYS A 136 -13.04 -2.74 3.25
CA CYS A 136 -13.74 -1.48 3.55
C CYS A 136 -15.25 -1.66 3.83
N SER A 137 -15.86 -2.83 3.57
CA SER A 137 -17.34 -2.98 3.65
C SER A 137 -17.97 -2.69 5.01
N TRP A 138 -17.20 -2.58 6.09
CA TRP A 138 -17.77 -2.34 7.43
C TRP A 138 -16.91 -1.46 8.34
N GLY A 139 -15.91 -0.75 7.79
CA GLY A 139 -15.00 0.12 8.58
C GLY A 139 -14.16 -0.58 9.66
N ALA A 140 -14.29 -1.90 9.81
CA ALA A 140 -13.63 -2.71 10.83
C ALA A 140 -12.41 -3.49 10.30
N SER A 141 -12.28 -3.59 8.98
CA SER A 141 -11.08 -4.10 8.33
C SER A 141 -10.11 -2.94 8.08
N LYS A 142 -8.82 -3.12 8.39
CA LYS A 142 -7.81 -2.07 8.26
C LYS A 142 -6.51 -2.62 7.70
N ILE A 143 -5.94 -1.90 6.73
CA ILE A 143 -4.56 -2.11 6.32
C ILE A 143 -3.65 -1.25 7.20
N GLY A 144 -2.77 -1.93 7.93
CA GLY A 144 -1.80 -1.36 8.83
C GLY A 144 -0.55 -0.95 8.07
N ARG A 145 0.63 -1.32 8.59
CA ARG A 145 1.92 -1.02 7.98
C ARG A 145 2.03 -1.66 6.59
N VAL A 146 2.69 -0.96 5.66
CA VAL A 146 3.05 -1.49 4.35
C VAL A 146 4.53 -1.24 4.12
N SER A 147 5.32 -2.29 3.90
CA SER A 147 6.75 -2.19 3.69
C SER A 147 7.25 -3.15 2.62
N GLN A 148 8.35 -2.80 1.97
CA GLN A 148 9.04 -3.66 1.02
C GLN A 148 10.50 -3.81 1.46
N THR A 149 11.01 -5.02 1.46
CA THR A 149 12.44 -5.29 1.65
C THR A 149 13.01 -5.73 0.32
N VAL A 150 13.95 -4.95 -0.19
CA VAL A 150 14.71 -5.23 -1.41
C VAL A 150 16.01 -5.91 -0.99
N ASP A 151 16.20 -7.15 -1.45
CA ASP A 151 17.41 -7.96 -1.21
C ASP A 151 18.04 -8.29 -2.57
N VAL A 152 18.96 -7.42 -2.99
CA VAL A 152 19.67 -7.50 -4.27
C VAL A 152 20.59 -8.72 -4.30
N ALA A 153 21.19 -9.07 -3.15
CA ALA A 153 22.11 -10.21 -3.05
C ALA A 153 21.40 -11.53 -3.36
N ASN A 154 20.20 -11.73 -2.81
CA ASN A 154 19.40 -12.93 -3.05
C ASN A 154 18.46 -12.80 -4.26
N LYS A 155 18.44 -11.63 -4.94
CA LYS A 155 17.52 -11.33 -6.05
C LYS A 155 16.05 -11.52 -5.65
N MET A 156 15.69 -11.01 -4.47
CA MET A 156 14.34 -11.12 -3.92
C MET A 156 13.80 -9.77 -3.47
N LEU A 157 12.49 -9.61 -3.60
CA LEU A 157 11.73 -8.55 -2.96
C LEU A 157 10.63 -9.15 -2.10
N TYR A 158 10.55 -8.72 -0.85
CA TYR A 158 9.50 -9.10 0.09
C TYR A 158 8.58 -7.92 0.34
N SER A 159 7.35 -7.99 -0.16
CA SER A 159 6.32 -6.99 0.11
C SER A 159 5.44 -7.46 1.25
N GLU A 160 5.35 -6.64 2.29
CA GLU A 160 4.64 -6.92 3.53
C GLU A 160 3.54 -5.90 3.74
N PHE A 161 2.34 -6.35 4.07
CA PHE A 161 1.32 -5.47 4.61
C PHE A 161 0.60 -6.12 5.79
N ASP A 162 0.41 -5.33 6.84
CA ASP A 162 -0.40 -5.74 7.98
C ASP A 162 -1.86 -5.54 7.62
N THR A 163 -2.69 -6.51 7.97
CA THR A 163 -4.12 -6.44 7.75
C THR A 163 -4.84 -6.97 8.98
N GLN A 164 -5.93 -6.31 9.31
CA GLN A 164 -6.97 -6.83 10.16
C GLN A 164 -8.21 -6.92 9.29
N LEU A 165 -8.71 -8.12 9.03
CA LEU A 165 -9.95 -8.35 8.30
C LEU A 165 -11.00 -8.78 9.31
N PHE A 166 -12.09 -8.02 9.45
CA PHE A 166 -13.16 -8.36 10.37
C PHE A 166 -14.00 -9.51 9.81
N SER A 167 -14.50 -10.39 10.68
CA SER A 167 -15.20 -11.62 10.28
C SER A 167 -16.51 -11.43 9.53
N LEU A 168 -17.10 -10.23 9.62
CA LEU A 168 -18.43 -9.88 9.10
C LEU A 168 -18.49 -9.64 7.58
N THR A 169 -17.50 -10.08 6.80
CA THR A 169 -17.62 -10.07 5.34
C THR A 169 -18.58 -11.17 4.89
N VAL A 170 -19.89 -10.88 4.93
CA VAL A 170 -20.89 -11.66 4.20
C VAL A 170 -20.58 -11.51 2.71
N ILE A 171 -20.17 -12.59 2.04
CA ILE A 171 -20.08 -12.61 0.58
C ILE A 171 -21.50 -12.88 0.07
N PRO A 172 -22.17 -11.91 -0.60
CA PRO A 172 -23.59 -12.05 -0.98
C PRO A 172 -23.84 -13.26 -1.89
N VAL A 173 -22.82 -13.71 -2.61
CA VAL A 173 -22.88 -14.83 -3.57
C VAL A 173 -22.77 -16.20 -2.88
N LEU A 174 -22.17 -16.29 -1.69
CA LEU A 174 -21.90 -17.57 -0.99
C LEU A 174 -22.81 -17.82 0.22
N GLY A 175 -23.79 -16.95 0.44
CA GLY A 175 -24.81 -17.09 1.49
C GLY A 175 -24.48 -16.37 2.80
N TRP A 176 -25.52 -16.12 3.59
CA TRP A 176 -25.53 -15.35 4.85
C TRP A 176 -24.79 -16.04 6.02
N PHE A 177 -24.16 -17.19 5.78
CA PHE A 177 -23.61 -18.07 6.83
C PHE A 177 -22.08 -18.07 6.93
N LYS A 178 -21.36 -17.35 6.06
CA LYS A 178 -19.89 -17.29 6.12
C LYS A 178 -19.39 -16.03 6.82
N LEU A 179 -19.35 -16.10 8.15
CA LEU A 179 -18.40 -15.34 8.96
C LEU A 179 -17.04 -16.04 8.80
N LEU A 180 -16.17 -15.57 7.90
CA LEU A 180 -14.76 -16.00 7.95
C LEU A 180 -14.18 -15.47 9.26
N PRO A 181 -13.36 -16.21 10.03
CA PRO A 181 -12.86 -15.67 11.29
C PRO A 181 -12.01 -14.42 11.04
N THR A 182 -11.98 -13.50 11.99
CA THR A 182 -11.19 -12.27 11.89
C THR A 182 -9.72 -12.64 11.60
N PHE A 183 -9.16 -12.13 10.51
CA PHE A 183 -7.76 -12.36 10.15
C PHE A 183 -6.95 -11.11 10.44
N GLY A 184 -6.25 -11.13 11.58
CA GLY A 184 -5.21 -10.18 11.93
C GLY A 184 -3.83 -10.78 11.70
N GLY A 185 -3.01 -10.14 10.86
CA GLY A 185 -1.64 -10.61 10.63
C GLY A 185 -0.94 -9.82 9.53
N CYS A 186 0.23 -10.29 9.13
CA CYS A 186 1.00 -9.69 8.05
C CYS A 186 1.02 -10.63 6.86
N VAL A 187 0.58 -10.14 5.70
CA VAL A 187 0.67 -10.86 4.43
C VAL A 187 2.01 -10.51 3.79
N VAL A 188 2.76 -11.53 3.40
CA VAL A 188 4.07 -11.39 2.75
C VAL A 188 3.99 -11.96 1.35
N THR A 189 4.24 -11.13 0.34
CA THR A 189 4.41 -11.53 -1.05
C THR A 189 5.91 -11.53 -1.36
N ALA A 190 6.46 -12.71 -1.65
CA ALA A 190 7.84 -12.87 -2.09
C ALA A 190 7.90 -12.91 -3.61
N SER A 191 8.76 -12.08 -4.20
CA SER A 191 8.96 -11.99 -5.64
C SER A 191 10.43 -12.10 -5.98
N LYS A 192 10.76 -12.79 -7.06
CA LYS A 192 12.09 -12.70 -7.66
C LYS A 192 12.26 -11.30 -8.22
N LEU A 193 13.46 -10.76 -8.07
CA LEU A 193 13.81 -9.39 -8.43
C LEU A 193 14.87 -9.41 -9.52
N ASP A 194 14.62 -8.67 -10.58
CA ASP A 194 15.62 -8.27 -11.57
C ASP A 194 15.64 -6.74 -11.66
N VAL A 195 16.82 -6.15 -11.53
CA VAL A 195 16.97 -4.69 -11.53
C VAL A 195 17.40 -4.27 -12.93
N GLN A 196 16.53 -3.52 -13.62
CA GLN A 196 16.76 -3.05 -14.99
C GLN A 196 16.66 -1.53 -15.02
N ASP A 197 17.77 -0.85 -15.27
CA ASP A 197 17.87 0.61 -15.27
C ASP A 197 17.26 1.23 -13.99
N ALA A 198 16.12 1.92 -14.11
CA ALA A 198 15.40 2.58 -13.02
C ALA A 198 14.22 1.75 -12.47
N SER A 199 14.09 0.50 -12.90
CA SER A 199 12.92 -0.34 -12.67
C SER A 199 13.30 -1.64 -11.98
N LEU A 200 12.41 -2.08 -11.10
CA LEU A 200 12.42 -3.39 -10.47
C LEU A 200 11.42 -4.27 -11.22
N GLU A 201 11.93 -5.21 -11.99
CA GLU A 201 11.13 -6.25 -12.63
C GLU A 201 10.95 -7.40 -11.65
N LEU A 202 9.71 -7.79 -11.44
CA LEU A 202 9.30 -8.70 -10.37
C LEU A 202 8.55 -9.89 -10.95
N GLU A 203 8.87 -11.09 -10.48
CA GLU A 203 8.07 -12.30 -10.70
C GLU A 203 7.61 -12.85 -9.36
N VAL A 204 6.30 -12.88 -9.12
CA VAL A 204 5.74 -13.37 -7.85
C VAL A 204 5.98 -14.86 -7.70
N ASP A 205 6.65 -15.25 -6.63
CA ASP A 205 6.98 -16.65 -6.35
C ASP A 205 5.92 -17.27 -5.42
N TYR A 206 5.78 -16.72 -4.22
CA TYR A 206 4.82 -17.21 -3.24
C TYR A 206 4.26 -16.10 -2.35
N THR A 207 3.11 -16.39 -1.74
CA THR A 207 2.53 -15.58 -0.67
C THR A 207 2.48 -16.42 0.60
N THR A 208 2.78 -15.79 1.73
CA THR A 208 2.65 -16.40 3.06
C THR A 208 2.09 -15.38 4.04
N ALA A 209 1.82 -15.80 5.28
CA ALA A 209 1.35 -14.93 6.34
C ALA A 209 2.18 -15.16 7.59
N LYS A 210 2.41 -14.11 8.38
CA LYS A 210 3.06 -14.20 9.70
C LYS A 210 2.20 -13.49 10.76
N PRO A 211 2.26 -13.94 12.03
CA PRO A 211 1.55 -13.26 13.10
C PRO A 211 2.16 -11.87 13.35
N VAL A 212 1.32 -10.96 13.82
CA VAL A 212 1.72 -9.61 14.26
C VAL A 212 1.26 -9.45 15.69
N GLU A 213 2.14 -8.99 16.56
CA GLU A 213 1.79 -8.74 17.96
C GLU A 213 0.61 -7.76 18.07
N GLY A 214 -0.38 -8.11 18.88
CA GLY A 214 -1.60 -7.31 19.05
C GLY A 214 -2.67 -7.52 17.98
N LEU A 215 -2.43 -8.34 16.93
CA LEU A 215 -3.45 -8.72 15.96
C LEU A 215 -3.94 -10.16 16.19
N SER A 216 -5.24 -10.33 16.33
CA SER A 216 -5.88 -11.65 16.45
C SER A 216 -5.89 -12.34 15.09
N GLY A 217 -5.01 -13.32 14.89
CA GLY A 217 -4.93 -14.02 13.61
C GLY A 217 -5.77 -15.29 13.50
N LEU A 218 -5.73 -15.90 12.33
CA LEU A 218 -6.25 -17.25 12.13
C LEU A 218 -5.30 -18.24 12.82
N GLY A 219 -5.82 -19.35 13.39
CA GLY A 219 -5.03 -20.26 14.22
C GLY A 219 -3.66 -20.65 13.64
N GLU A 220 -2.74 -21.11 14.50
CA GLU A 220 -1.30 -21.25 14.19
C GLU A 220 -0.94 -21.98 12.89
N TRP A 221 -1.85 -22.82 12.38
CA TRP A 221 -1.72 -23.58 11.16
C TRP A 221 -1.47 -22.73 9.89
N ILE A 222 -1.87 -21.46 9.87
CA ILE A 222 -1.75 -20.62 8.66
C ILE A 222 -0.37 -19.97 8.49
N TRP A 223 0.38 -19.75 9.58
CA TRP A 223 1.56 -18.86 9.61
C TRP A 223 2.82 -19.38 8.89
N LYS A 224 2.79 -20.62 8.43
CA LYS A 224 3.93 -21.25 7.73
C LYS A 224 3.54 -21.77 6.35
N VAL A 225 2.29 -21.56 5.94
CA VAL A 225 1.81 -21.98 4.63
C VAL A 225 2.37 -21.01 3.60
N LYS A 226 3.19 -21.54 2.69
CA LYS A 226 3.58 -20.84 1.45
C LYS A 226 2.63 -21.26 0.36
N VAL A 227 1.78 -20.34 -0.07
CA VAL A 227 0.93 -20.53 -1.25
C VAL A 227 1.81 -20.28 -2.49
N PRO A 228 2.04 -21.29 -3.35
CA PRO A 228 2.97 -21.19 -4.47
C PRO A 228 2.31 -20.45 -5.65
N VAL A 229 2.17 -19.13 -5.50
CA VAL A 229 1.48 -18.27 -6.47
C VAL A 229 2.04 -18.47 -7.88
N GLY A 230 3.36 -18.46 -8.05
CA GLY A 230 3.99 -18.63 -9.36
C GLY A 230 3.59 -19.93 -10.08
N ALA A 231 3.39 -21.02 -9.34
CA ALA A 231 2.95 -22.30 -9.90
C ALA A 231 1.44 -22.29 -10.21
N VAL A 232 0.61 -21.86 -9.26
CA VAL A 232 -0.85 -21.82 -9.42
C VAL A 232 -1.25 -20.87 -10.54
N TRP A 233 -0.57 -19.72 -10.65
CA TRP A 233 -0.86 -18.69 -11.64
C TRP A 233 -0.69 -19.17 -13.08
N LYS A 234 0.31 -20.00 -13.35
CA LYS A 234 0.55 -20.59 -14.68
C LYS A 234 -0.54 -21.59 -15.08
N LEU A 235 -1.23 -22.19 -14.11
CA LEU A 235 -2.34 -23.11 -14.33
C LEU A 235 -3.68 -22.40 -14.55
N LEU A 236 -3.76 -21.08 -14.31
CA LEU A 236 -5.00 -20.35 -14.50
C LEU A 236 -5.37 -20.31 -16.00
N PRO A 237 -6.58 -20.75 -16.37
CA PRO A 237 -6.95 -20.96 -17.78
C PRO A 237 -6.93 -19.67 -18.61
N TRP A 238 -7.16 -18.54 -17.96
CA TRP A 238 -7.16 -17.22 -18.58
C TRP A 238 -5.76 -16.61 -18.75
N ASN A 239 -4.74 -17.14 -18.07
CA ASN A 239 -3.40 -16.58 -18.03
C ASN A 239 -2.39 -17.27 -18.97
N LYS A 240 -2.82 -18.34 -19.68
CA LYS A 240 -2.07 -19.00 -20.77
C LYS A 240 -0.63 -19.40 -20.43
N GLY A 241 -0.37 -19.81 -19.18
CA GLY A 241 0.97 -20.22 -18.75
C GLY A 241 1.96 -19.07 -18.48
N ASN A 242 1.53 -17.81 -18.56
CA ASN A 242 2.41 -16.67 -18.28
C ASN A 242 2.78 -16.58 -16.80
N ALA A 243 3.95 -16.02 -16.50
CA ALA A 243 4.35 -15.76 -15.11
C ALA A 243 3.59 -14.56 -14.51
N PRO A 244 3.35 -14.54 -13.18
CA PRO A 244 2.81 -13.38 -12.49
C PRO A 244 3.89 -12.30 -12.36
N THR A 245 3.97 -11.41 -13.34
CA THR A 245 5.01 -10.37 -13.41
C THR A 245 4.48 -9.00 -13.05
N ALA A 246 5.29 -8.19 -12.38
CA ALA A 246 5.02 -6.78 -12.09
C ALA A 246 6.29 -5.94 -12.32
N SER A 247 6.14 -4.64 -12.54
CA SER A 247 7.25 -3.69 -12.67
C SER A 247 7.03 -2.49 -11.76
N VAL A 248 8.08 -2.04 -11.08
CA VAL A 248 8.07 -0.87 -10.19
C VAL A 248 9.20 0.07 -10.56
N ALA A 249 8.89 1.31 -10.89
CA ALA A 249 9.90 2.31 -11.24
C ALA A 249 10.29 3.16 -10.03
N CYS A 250 11.59 3.32 -9.78
CA CYS A 250 12.11 4.32 -8.86
C CYS A 250 12.24 5.66 -9.58
N LYS A 251 11.55 6.69 -9.09
CA LYS A 251 11.56 8.03 -9.70
C LYS A 251 12.48 9.02 -8.99
N TYR A 252 12.83 8.76 -7.73
CA TYR A 252 13.58 9.66 -6.87
C TYR A 252 14.30 8.87 -5.74
N LEU A 253 15.56 9.20 -5.44
CA LEU A 253 16.27 8.84 -4.19
C LEU A 253 16.91 10.08 -3.54
#